data_AF-A0A967SCC2-F1
#
_entry.id   AF-A0A967SCC2-F1
#
_cell.length_a   1.000
_cell.length_b   1.000
_cell.length_c   1.000
_cell.angle_alpha   90.00
_cell.angle_beta   90.00
_cell.angle_gamma   90.00
#
_symmetry.space_group_name_H-M   'P 1'
#
loop_
_entity.id
_entity.type
_entity.pdbx_description
1 polymer ?
#
loop_
_entity_poly.entity_id
_entity_poly.type
_entity_poly.pdbx_seq_one_letter_code
_entity_poly.pdbx_strand_id
1 'polypeptide(L)'
;GGTLEGVTIGGLAAGAGGSGTGIVVGGLGAGVGNDMTGVLLGGLGGGAGNNVTGIAIGGLGVGAGNRVEGIALGGLGVGSGGSIEGVVAAGGGIGAGGDLTGLSVAGLGIGAAGRLQYVAIAGIGIGAPEITGLAAALGIGGEVVEGLMLAPGYFRIREGGALRGVSVSAYNDIRGSQNGLAIGIVNIAEELHGLQIGLINIARNKERFPVLPLFNYHP
;
A
#
# COMPACT_ATOMS: atom_id res chain seq x y z
N GLY A 1 -26.25 23.42 -4.90
CA GLY A 1 -25.46 22.99 -3.74
C GLY A 1 -26.38 22.42 -2.68
N GLY A 2 -26.75 21.15 -2.80
CA GLY A 2 -27.58 20.44 -1.84
C GLY A 2 -27.10 18.99 -1.71
N THR A 3 -27.80 18.20 -0.89
CA THR A 3 -27.59 16.76 -0.77
C THR A 3 -28.16 16.04 -1.99
N LEU A 4 -27.44 15.06 -2.54
CA LEU A 4 -27.96 14.17 -3.58
C LEU A 4 -28.51 12.89 -2.93
N GLU A 5 -29.73 12.49 -3.30
CA GLU A 5 -30.28 11.17 -3.00
C GLU A 5 -30.85 10.57 -4.29
N GLY A 6 -30.39 9.37 -4.66
CA GLY A 6 -30.83 8.66 -5.86
C GLY A 6 -29.82 8.71 -7.02
N VAL A 7 -30.30 8.86 -8.25
CA VAL A 7 -29.48 8.76 -9.47
C VAL A 7 -29.26 10.14 -10.09
N THR A 8 -28.00 10.54 -10.25
CA THR A 8 -27.59 11.79 -10.90
C THR A 8 -26.66 11.49 -12.07
N ILE A 9 -27.05 11.93 -13.26
CA ILE A 9 -26.27 11.74 -14.49
C ILE A 9 -26.03 13.11 -15.13
N GLY A 10 -24.77 13.42 -15.36
CA GLY A 10 -24.34 14.68 -15.98
C GLY A 10 -23.50 14.43 -17.22
N GLY A 11 -23.86 15.09 -18.32
CA GLY A 11 -23.15 14.92 -19.60
C GLY A 11 -21.67 15.29 -19.52
N LEU A 12 -21.35 16.45 -18.91
CA LEU A 12 -19.97 16.86 -18.67
C LEU A 12 -19.50 16.50 -17.26
N ALA A 13 -20.29 16.84 -16.24
CA ALA A 13 -19.99 16.53 -14.84
C ALA A 13 -21.28 16.32 -14.06
N ALA A 14 -21.20 15.49 -13.01
CA ALA A 14 -22.29 15.28 -12.05
C ALA A 14 -21.76 15.49 -10.63
N GLY A 15 -22.58 16.06 -9.75
CA GLY A 15 -22.12 16.27 -8.40
C GLY A 15 -23.05 17.04 -7.48
N ALA A 16 -22.72 16.99 -6.19
CA ALA A 16 -23.40 17.69 -5.12
C ALA A 16 -22.43 18.63 -4.41
N GLY A 17 -22.93 19.77 -3.92
CA GLY A 17 -22.16 20.60 -3.00
C GLY A 17 -22.17 20.08 -1.55
N GLY A 18 -23.16 19.25 -1.20
CA GLY A 18 -23.27 18.59 0.10
C GLY A 18 -22.83 17.14 0.03
N SER A 19 -23.51 16.27 0.80
CA SER A 19 -23.32 14.82 0.72
C SER A 19 -24.14 14.21 -0.42
N GLY A 20 -23.82 12.98 -0.84
CA GLY A 20 -24.53 12.26 -1.88
C GLY A 20 -24.71 10.79 -1.51
N THR A 21 -25.93 10.28 -1.61
CA THR A 21 -26.26 8.87 -1.43
C THR A 21 -26.93 8.34 -2.70
N GLY A 22 -26.30 7.39 -3.39
CA GLY A 22 -26.87 6.76 -4.58
C GLY A 22 -25.87 6.61 -5.72
N ILE A 23 -26.27 6.94 -6.95
CA ILE A 23 -25.47 6.77 -8.16
C ILE A 23 -25.16 8.16 -8.75
N VAL A 24 -23.88 8.50 -8.90
CA VAL A 24 -23.43 9.77 -9.50
C VAL A 24 -22.51 9.46 -10.68
N VAL A 25 -22.94 9.83 -11.88
CA VAL A 25 -22.22 9.56 -13.13
C VAL A 25 -21.95 10.86 -13.88
N GLY A 26 -20.68 11.18 -14.12
CA GLY A 26 -20.26 12.35 -14.90
C GLY A 26 -19.35 11.98 -16.06
N GLY A 27 -19.62 12.56 -17.24
CA GLY A 27 -18.85 12.25 -18.45
C GLY A 27 -17.35 12.55 -18.35
N LEU A 28 -16.96 13.69 -17.76
CA LEU A 28 -15.58 14.00 -17.38
C LEU A 28 -15.33 13.77 -15.89
N GLY A 29 -16.27 14.11 -15.01
CA GLY A 29 -16.03 13.96 -13.58
C GLY A 29 -17.28 13.86 -12.73
N ALA A 30 -17.16 13.13 -11.63
CA ALA A 30 -18.21 12.98 -10.63
C ALA A 30 -17.68 13.42 -9.25
N GLY A 31 -18.32 14.39 -8.62
CA GLY A 31 -17.79 15.04 -7.42
C GLY A 31 -18.85 15.33 -6.36
N VAL A 32 -18.56 15.02 -5.09
CA VAL A 32 -19.44 15.33 -3.97
C VAL A 32 -18.69 16.18 -2.94
N GLY A 33 -19.28 17.29 -2.50
CA GLY A 33 -18.60 18.25 -1.62
C GLY A 33 -18.22 17.67 -0.26
N ASN A 34 -19.05 16.79 0.29
CA ASN A 34 -18.82 16.16 1.60
C ASN A 34 -18.62 14.64 1.44
N ASP A 35 -19.61 13.83 1.81
CA ASP A 35 -19.55 12.37 1.82
C ASP A 35 -20.33 11.81 0.63
N MET A 36 -19.72 10.91 -0.12
CA MET A 36 -20.36 10.11 -1.16
C MET A 36 -20.55 8.67 -0.67
N THR A 37 -21.79 8.19 -0.64
CA THR A 37 -22.14 6.80 -0.36
C THR A 37 -22.85 6.19 -1.56
N GLY A 38 -22.32 5.11 -2.13
CA GLY A 38 -22.93 4.40 -3.27
C GLY A 38 -21.97 4.23 -4.45
N VAL A 39 -22.41 4.59 -5.65
CA VAL A 39 -21.64 4.41 -6.90
C VAL A 39 -21.24 5.77 -7.48
N LEU A 40 -19.94 6.02 -7.61
CA LEU A 40 -19.36 7.25 -8.14
C LEU A 40 -18.54 6.95 -9.41
N LEU A 41 -19.01 7.39 -10.57
CA LEU A 41 -18.37 7.13 -11.87
C LEU A 41 -18.01 8.44 -12.56
N GLY A 42 -16.72 8.72 -12.70
CA GLY A 42 -16.22 9.87 -13.45
C GLY A 42 -15.35 9.43 -14.63
N GLY A 43 -15.61 9.96 -15.82
CA GLY A 43 -14.82 9.56 -17.01
C GLY A 43 -13.32 9.85 -16.87
N LEU A 44 -12.94 11.00 -16.33
CA LEU A 44 -11.56 11.32 -15.93
C LEU A 44 -11.36 11.15 -14.42
N GLY A 45 -12.32 11.50 -13.57
CA GLY A 45 -12.09 11.39 -12.13
C GLY A 45 -13.35 11.41 -11.28
N GLY A 46 -13.31 10.68 -10.17
CA GLY A 46 -14.35 10.64 -9.16
C GLY A 46 -13.79 11.05 -7.81
N GLY A 47 -14.51 11.85 -7.02
CA GLY A 47 -14.08 12.07 -5.65
C GLY A 47 -15.09 12.73 -4.74
N ALA A 48 -14.74 12.79 -3.46
CA ALA A 48 -15.51 13.49 -2.45
C ALA A 48 -14.61 14.32 -1.52
N GLY A 49 -15.14 15.41 -0.97
CA GLY A 49 -14.38 16.27 -0.07
C GLY A 49 -13.99 15.59 1.24
N ASN A 50 -14.79 14.64 1.73
CA ASN A 50 -14.53 13.89 2.95
C ASN A 50 -14.37 12.39 2.67
N ASN A 51 -15.48 11.65 2.58
CA ASN A 51 -15.47 10.20 2.48
C ASN A 51 -16.12 9.73 1.16
N VAL A 52 -15.56 8.68 0.57
CA VAL A 52 -16.16 7.91 -0.52
C VAL A 52 -16.37 6.49 -0.03
N THR A 53 -17.61 6.06 0.14
CA THR A 53 -17.99 4.71 0.62
C THR A 53 -18.81 4.00 -0.46
N GLY A 54 -18.34 2.84 -0.94
CA GLY A 54 -19.03 2.04 -1.95
C GLY A 54 -18.14 1.70 -3.16
N ILE A 55 -18.61 2.02 -4.37
CA ILE A 55 -17.87 1.78 -5.62
C ILE A 55 -17.49 3.13 -6.24
N ALA A 56 -16.20 3.36 -6.47
CA ALA A 56 -15.69 4.57 -7.11
C ALA A 56 -14.77 4.22 -8.28
N ILE A 57 -15.06 4.78 -9.45
CA ILE A 57 -14.27 4.55 -10.67
C ILE A 57 -13.98 5.89 -11.33
N GLY A 58 -12.69 6.15 -11.58
CA GLY A 58 -12.20 7.32 -12.28
C GLY A 58 -11.18 6.95 -13.35
N GLY A 59 -11.34 7.45 -14.58
CA GLY A 59 -10.41 7.10 -15.68
C GLY A 59 -8.96 7.52 -15.42
N LEU A 60 -8.72 8.64 -14.75
CA LEU A 60 -7.42 9.06 -14.21
C LEU A 60 -7.33 8.74 -12.72
N GLY A 61 -8.38 8.96 -11.93
CA GLY A 61 -8.28 8.59 -10.51
C GLY A 61 -9.50 8.80 -9.65
N VAL A 62 -9.39 8.24 -8.44
CA VAL A 62 -10.37 8.40 -7.36
C VAL A 62 -9.70 9.10 -6.18
N GLY A 63 -10.36 10.10 -5.60
CA GLY A 63 -9.83 10.87 -4.48
C GLY A 63 -10.85 11.12 -3.37
N ALA A 64 -10.41 11.04 -2.11
CA ALA A 64 -11.19 11.50 -0.97
C ALA A 64 -10.32 12.33 -0.01
N GLY A 65 -10.88 13.35 0.62
CA GLY A 65 -10.13 14.16 1.60
C GLY A 65 -9.79 13.41 2.88
N ASN A 66 -10.57 12.38 3.25
CA ASN A 66 -10.37 11.62 4.49
C ASN A 66 -10.41 10.10 4.30
N ARG A 67 -11.40 9.53 3.63
CA ARG A 67 -11.52 8.06 3.51
C ARG A 67 -12.03 7.61 2.14
N VAL A 68 -11.39 6.58 1.60
CA VAL A 68 -11.96 5.74 0.53
C VAL A 68 -12.24 4.37 1.12
N GLU A 69 -13.50 3.93 1.09
CA GLU A 69 -13.96 2.65 1.65
C GLU A 69 -14.77 1.87 0.61
N GLY A 70 -14.41 0.61 0.36
CA GLY A 70 -15.08 -0.28 -0.58
C GLY A 70 -14.23 -0.65 -1.80
N ILE A 71 -14.75 -0.44 -3.01
CA ILE A 71 -14.07 -0.73 -4.27
C ILE A 71 -13.66 0.58 -4.94
N ALA A 72 -12.38 0.80 -5.18
CA ALA A 72 -11.88 1.98 -5.88
C ALA A 72 -10.95 1.63 -7.04
N LEU A 73 -11.25 2.15 -8.22
CA LEU A 73 -10.48 1.93 -9.45
C LEU A 73 -10.06 3.27 -10.07
N GLY A 74 -8.75 3.47 -10.24
CA GLY A 74 -8.18 4.69 -10.85
C GLY A 74 -7.19 4.37 -11.96
N GLY A 75 -7.25 5.00 -13.12
CA GLY A 75 -6.26 4.73 -14.17
C GLY A 75 -4.83 5.12 -13.78
N LEU A 76 -4.64 6.33 -13.24
CA LEU A 76 -3.36 6.81 -12.70
C LEU A 76 -3.26 6.61 -11.19
N GLY A 77 -4.33 6.85 -10.41
CA GLY A 77 -4.20 6.73 -8.96
C GLY A 77 -5.49 6.68 -8.16
N VAL A 78 -5.36 6.15 -6.95
CA VAL A 78 -6.36 6.25 -5.89
C VAL A 78 -5.70 6.88 -4.66
N GLY A 79 -6.28 7.96 -4.16
CA GLY A 79 -5.71 8.75 -3.07
C GLY A 79 -6.71 9.05 -1.96
N SER A 80 -6.24 8.99 -0.72
CA SER A 80 -6.99 9.44 0.45
C SER A 80 -6.10 10.26 1.38
N GLY A 81 -6.61 11.40 1.88
CA GLY A 81 -5.92 12.19 2.90
C GLY A 81 -5.81 11.48 4.26
N GLY A 82 -6.68 10.49 4.52
CA GLY A 82 -6.63 9.63 5.69
C GLY A 82 -6.44 8.18 5.27
N SER A 83 -7.50 7.36 5.40
CA SER A 83 -7.41 5.91 5.20
C SER A 83 -7.98 5.44 3.86
N ILE A 84 -7.48 4.29 3.40
CA ILE A 84 -8.05 3.51 2.30
C ILE A 84 -8.40 2.12 2.83
N GLU A 85 -9.64 1.69 2.71
CA GLU A 85 -10.12 0.39 3.19
C GLU A 85 -10.90 -0.36 2.10
N GLY A 86 -10.49 -1.60 1.78
CA GLY A 86 -11.21 -2.47 0.85
C GLY A 86 -10.37 -2.99 -0.32
N VAL A 87 -10.94 -2.98 -1.53
CA VAL A 87 -10.31 -3.49 -2.76
C VAL A 87 -9.99 -2.33 -3.69
N VAL A 88 -8.70 -2.05 -3.88
CA VAL A 88 -8.25 -0.88 -4.62
C VAL A 88 -7.28 -1.28 -5.72
N ALA A 89 -7.51 -0.78 -6.93
CA ALA A 89 -6.58 -0.95 -8.03
C ALA A 89 -6.30 0.38 -8.73
N ALA A 90 -5.01 0.62 -9.03
CA ALA A 90 -4.58 1.76 -9.81
C ALA A 90 -3.50 1.41 -10.85
N GLY A 91 -3.56 2.00 -12.04
CA GLY A 91 -2.50 1.80 -13.04
C GLY A 91 -1.19 2.50 -12.66
N GLY A 92 -1.24 3.61 -11.91
CA GLY A 92 -0.06 4.28 -11.35
C GLY A 92 0.14 3.92 -9.87
N GLY A 93 -0.43 4.70 -8.96
CA GLY A 93 -0.16 4.57 -7.53
C GLY A 93 -1.37 4.62 -6.61
N ILE A 94 -1.25 3.99 -5.44
CA ILE A 94 -2.21 4.07 -4.34
C ILE A 94 -1.55 4.77 -3.17
N GLY A 95 -2.19 5.81 -2.62
CA GLY A 95 -1.62 6.63 -1.55
C GLY A 95 -2.61 6.95 -0.44
N ALA A 96 -2.24 6.68 0.81
CA ALA A 96 -3.01 7.03 2.00
C ALA A 96 -2.18 7.89 2.96
N GLY A 97 -2.75 9.00 3.43
CA GLY A 97 -2.17 9.85 4.47
C GLY A 97 -2.19 9.22 5.87
N GLY A 98 -2.85 8.08 6.03
CA GLY A 98 -2.86 7.24 7.23
C GLY A 98 -2.69 5.77 6.84
N ASP A 99 -3.71 4.97 7.14
CA ASP A 99 -3.69 3.51 6.97
C ASP A 99 -4.26 3.05 5.62
N LEU A 100 -3.70 1.96 5.10
CA LEU A 100 -4.22 1.24 3.93
C LEU A 100 -4.49 -0.21 4.34
N THR A 101 -5.76 -0.62 4.34
CA THR A 101 -6.20 -1.93 4.81
C THR A 101 -7.01 -2.64 3.72
N GLY A 102 -6.53 -3.79 3.25
CA GLY A 102 -7.28 -4.61 2.29
C GLY A 102 -6.43 -5.18 1.17
N LEU A 103 -7.01 -5.29 -0.02
CA LEU A 103 -6.33 -5.73 -1.24
C LEU A 103 -6.00 -4.51 -2.09
N SER A 104 -4.71 -4.22 -2.28
CA SER A 104 -4.25 -3.10 -3.09
C SER A 104 -3.32 -3.56 -4.21
N VAL A 105 -3.63 -3.13 -5.44
CA VAL A 105 -2.82 -3.44 -6.64
C VAL A 105 -2.50 -2.16 -7.39
N ALA A 106 -1.22 -1.82 -7.53
CA ALA A 106 -0.76 -0.63 -8.23
C ALA A 106 0.26 -0.97 -9.34
N GLY A 107 0.22 -0.29 -10.48
CA GLY A 107 1.23 -0.50 -11.52
C GLY A 107 2.63 0.01 -11.14
N LEU A 108 2.73 1.06 -10.32
CA LEU A 108 3.99 1.65 -9.89
C LEU A 108 4.24 1.49 -8.39
N GLY A 109 3.37 2.04 -7.53
CA GLY A 109 3.69 2.09 -6.11
C GLY A 109 2.50 2.18 -5.17
N ILE A 110 2.69 1.66 -3.96
CA ILE A 110 1.72 1.74 -2.86
C ILE A 110 2.42 2.40 -1.67
N GLY A 111 1.82 3.46 -1.15
CA GLY A 111 2.36 4.21 -0.01
C GLY A 111 1.29 4.49 1.06
N ALA A 112 1.65 4.25 2.31
CA ALA A 112 0.84 4.62 3.48
C ALA A 112 1.74 5.34 4.51
N ALA A 113 1.23 6.40 5.11
CA ALA A 113 1.96 7.10 6.17
C ALA A 113 1.86 6.42 7.54
N GLY A 114 0.88 5.52 7.72
CA GLY A 114 0.69 4.69 8.90
C GLY A 114 0.97 3.22 8.61
N ARG A 115 -0.10 2.40 8.59
CA ARG A 115 0.00 0.96 8.40
C ARG A 115 -0.47 0.54 7.01
N LEU A 116 0.16 -0.49 6.47
CA LEU A 116 -0.31 -1.25 5.32
C LEU A 116 -0.67 -2.66 5.79
N GLN A 117 -1.94 -3.06 5.68
CA GLN A 117 -2.45 -4.33 6.20
C GLN A 117 -3.11 -5.19 5.11
N TYR A 118 -2.84 -6.51 5.20
CA TYR A 118 -3.28 -7.59 4.31
C TYR A 118 -2.46 -7.79 3.03
N VAL A 119 -2.91 -7.33 1.85
CA VAL A 119 -2.26 -7.68 0.57
C VAL A 119 -1.96 -6.42 -0.24
N ALA A 120 -0.69 -6.21 -0.58
CA ALA A 120 -0.25 -5.16 -1.48
C ALA A 120 0.64 -5.69 -2.60
N ILE A 121 0.32 -5.33 -3.84
CA ILE A 121 1.11 -5.68 -5.03
C ILE A 121 1.39 -4.40 -5.80
N ALA A 122 2.67 -4.08 -6.03
CA ALA A 122 3.08 -2.93 -6.81
C ALA A 122 4.17 -3.29 -7.81
N GLY A 123 4.25 -2.59 -8.95
CA GLY A 123 5.32 -2.84 -9.92
C GLY A 123 6.71 -2.41 -9.44
N ILE A 124 6.83 -1.28 -8.74
CA ILE A 124 8.12 -0.70 -8.35
C ILE A 124 8.31 -0.74 -6.83
N GLY A 125 7.40 -0.15 -6.05
CA GLY A 125 7.68 0.15 -4.65
C GLY A 125 6.49 0.01 -3.72
N ILE A 126 6.69 -0.60 -2.55
CA ILE A 126 5.75 -0.55 -1.42
C ILE A 126 6.46 0.07 -0.22
N GLY A 127 5.83 1.05 0.41
CA GLY A 127 6.39 1.74 1.58
C GLY A 127 5.35 2.13 2.62
N ALA A 128 5.60 1.73 3.87
CA ALA A 128 4.85 2.19 5.04
C ALA A 128 5.71 1.97 6.30
N PRO A 129 5.56 2.78 7.36
CA PRO A 129 6.18 2.50 8.66
C PRO A 129 5.89 1.07 9.15
N GLU A 130 4.63 0.66 9.09
CA GLU A 130 4.23 -0.71 9.46
C GLU A 130 3.62 -1.43 8.27
N ILE A 131 4.08 -2.66 7.99
CA ILE A 131 3.54 -3.53 6.96
C ILE A 131 3.18 -4.86 7.60
N THR A 132 1.91 -5.28 7.51
CA THR A 132 1.43 -6.55 8.05
C THR A 132 0.69 -7.35 6.99
N GLY A 133 1.22 -8.52 6.62
CA GLY A 133 0.60 -9.43 5.65
C GLY A 133 1.52 -9.82 4.50
N LEU A 134 1.01 -9.80 3.27
CA LEU A 134 1.74 -10.10 2.04
C LEU A 134 2.00 -8.81 1.25
N ALA A 135 3.26 -8.58 0.89
CA ALA A 135 3.62 -7.50 -0.02
C ALA A 135 4.55 -7.98 -1.13
N ALA A 136 4.28 -7.57 -2.37
CA ALA A 136 5.08 -7.92 -3.54
C ALA A 136 5.36 -6.70 -4.43
N ALA A 137 6.63 -6.31 -4.58
CA ALA A 137 7.08 -5.23 -5.45
C ALA A 137 8.57 -5.30 -5.72
N LEU A 138 9.13 -4.60 -6.73
CA LEU A 138 10.59 -4.60 -6.93
C LEU A 138 11.36 -4.16 -5.68
N GLY A 139 10.83 -3.18 -4.94
CA GLY A 139 11.36 -2.74 -3.66
C GLY A 139 10.28 -2.65 -2.58
N ILE A 140 10.62 -3.04 -1.35
CA ILE A 140 9.72 -2.90 -0.19
C ILE A 140 10.52 -2.31 0.98
N GLY A 141 9.97 -1.31 1.66
CA GLY A 141 10.62 -0.63 2.78
C GLY A 141 9.67 -0.32 3.94
N GLY A 142 10.14 -0.55 5.17
CA GLY A 142 9.39 -0.20 6.38
C GLY A 142 10.24 -0.13 7.65
N GLU A 143 9.58 0.05 8.78
CA GLU A 143 10.18 0.05 10.13
C GLU A 143 9.80 -1.23 10.87
N VAL A 144 8.52 -1.58 10.88
CA VAL A 144 8.02 -2.83 11.45
C VAL A 144 7.31 -3.61 10.36
N VAL A 145 7.88 -4.75 9.96
CA VAL A 145 7.32 -5.58 8.89
C VAL A 145 7.02 -6.97 9.42
N GLU A 146 5.77 -7.38 9.34
CA GLU A 146 5.30 -8.69 9.78
C GLU A 146 4.61 -9.45 8.64
N GLY A 147 5.13 -10.62 8.26
CA GLY A 147 4.50 -11.46 7.22
C GLY A 147 5.44 -11.89 6.08
N LEU A 148 4.93 -11.93 4.86
CA LEU A 148 5.63 -12.44 3.66
C LEU A 148 5.94 -11.32 2.66
N MET A 149 7.23 -11.06 2.46
CA MET A 149 7.72 -10.00 1.57
C MET A 149 8.38 -10.62 0.34
N LEU A 150 7.85 -10.32 -0.84
CA LEU A 150 8.41 -10.71 -2.13
C LEU A 150 8.97 -9.47 -2.82
N ALA A 151 10.24 -9.17 -2.58
CA ALA A 151 10.91 -7.97 -3.03
C ALA A 151 12.13 -8.28 -3.92
N PRO A 152 11.95 -8.81 -5.14
CA PRO A 152 13.07 -9.36 -5.94
C PRO A 152 14.26 -8.42 -6.15
N GLY A 153 14.06 -7.09 -6.08
CA GLY A 153 15.15 -6.11 -6.11
C GLY A 153 15.73 -5.80 -4.73
N TYR A 154 14.95 -5.17 -3.85
CA TYR A 154 15.47 -4.60 -2.60
C TYR A 154 14.45 -4.65 -1.46
N PHE A 155 14.85 -5.19 -0.32
CA PHE A 155 14.06 -5.16 0.91
C PHE A 155 14.80 -4.38 1.98
N ARG A 156 14.11 -3.44 2.65
CA ARG A 156 14.72 -2.60 3.68
C ARG A 156 13.89 -2.52 4.95
N ILE A 157 14.54 -2.78 6.08
CA ILE A 157 14.09 -2.32 7.40
C ILE A 157 14.99 -1.16 7.82
N ARG A 158 14.37 -0.06 8.24
CA ARG A 158 15.09 1.12 8.75
C ARG A 158 15.78 0.84 10.08
N GLU A 159 16.64 1.78 10.48
CA GLU A 159 17.42 1.67 11.70
C GLU A 159 16.53 1.52 12.94
N GLY A 160 16.82 0.53 13.78
CA GLY A 160 16.02 0.22 14.98
C GLY A 160 14.67 -0.49 14.69
N GLY A 161 14.37 -0.76 13.42
CA GLY A 161 13.17 -1.49 13.01
C GLY A 161 13.27 -3.00 13.21
N ALA A 162 12.22 -3.71 12.82
CA ALA A 162 12.17 -5.16 12.89
C ALA A 162 11.45 -5.79 11.68
N LEU A 163 12.00 -6.93 11.22
CA LEU A 163 11.29 -7.91 10.40
C LEU A 163 10.83 -9.05 11.30
N ARG A 164 9.56 -9.45 11.23
CA ARG A 164 9.02 -10.69 11.79
C ARG A 164 8.31 -11.50 10.70
N GLY A 165 9.02 -12.43 10.06
CA GLY A 165 8.43 -13.25 9.00
C GLY A 165 9.42 -13.74 7.96
N VAL A 166 9.01 -13.70 6.69
CA VAL A 166 9.76 -14.19 5.55
C VAL A 166 10.01 -13.05 4.57
N SER A 167 11.28 -12.82 4.20
CA SER A 167 11.64 -11.94 3.09
C SER A 167 12.34 -12.72 1.99
N VAL A 168 11.96 -12.49 0.74
CA VAL A 168 12.60 -13.03 -0.46
C VAL A 168 12.99 -11.84 -1.34
N SER A 169 14.29 -11.55 -1.42
CA SER A 169 14.82 -10.36 -2.10
C SER A 169 16.25 -10.58 -2.56
N ALA A 170 16.70 -10.01 -3.68
CA ALA A 170 18.12 -10.06 -4.02
C ALA A 170 19.00 -9.42 -2.94
N TYR A 171 18.53 -8.34 -2.32
CA TYR A 171 19.24 -7.64 -1.24
C TYR A 171 18.30 -7.38 -0.06
N ASN A 172 18.58 -7.99 1.09
CA ASN A 172 17.91 -7.73 2.35
C ASN A 172 18.79 -6.83 3.22
N ASP A 173 18.38 -5.57 3.42
CA ASP A 173 19.01 -4.58 4.32
C ASP A 173 18.17 -4.42 5.59
N ILE A 174 18.42 -5.25 6.60
CA ILE A 174 17.67 -5.22 7.86
C ILE A 174 18.50 -4.48 8.91
N ARG A 175 18.31 -3.15 9.01
CA ARG A 175 19.05 -2.31 9.97
C ARG A 175 18.47 -2.37 11.39
N GLY A 176 18.11 -3.57 11.82
CA GLY A 176 17.52 -3.81 13.12
C GLY A 176 17.38 -5.31 13.33
N SER A 177 16.28 -5.73 13.94
CA SER A 177 16.07 -7.13 14.31
C SER A 177 15.42 -7.94 13.18
N GLN A 178 16.09 -9.01 12.75
CA GLN A 178 15.54 -10.01 11.85
C GLN A 178 15.01 -11.20 12.67
N ASN A 179 13.69 -11.33 12.76
CA ASN A 179 13.00 -12.47 13.38
C ASN A 179 12.36 -13.34 12.29
N GLY A 180 13.03 -14.41 11.87
CA GLY A 180 12.53 -15.32 10.84
C GLY A 180 13.50 -15.56 9.68
N LEU A 181 12.97 -15.69 8.47
CA LEU A 181 13.70 -16.17 7.29
C LEU A 181 13.95 -15.06 6.29
N ALA A 182 15.22 -14.81 5.95
CA ALA A 182 15.61 -13.95 4.83
C ALA A 182 16.29 -14.79 3.74
N ILE A 183 15.77 -14.73 2.52
CA ILE A 183 16.33 -15.39 1.34
C ILE A 183 16.78 -14.30 0.37
N GLY A 184 18.02 -14.39 -0.09
CA GLY A 184 18.55 -13.43 -1.04
C GLY A 184 19.95 -13.72 -1.56
N ILE A 185 20.48 -12.82 -2.39
CA ILE A 185 21.90 -12.88 -2.77
C ILE A 185 22.74 -12.36 -1.60
N VAL A 186 22.30 -11.23 -1.03
CA VAL A 186 22.93 -10.60 0.13
C VAL A 186 21.88 -10.41 1.22
N ASN A 187 22.17 -10.90 2.41
CA ASN A 187 21.36 -10.70 3.61
C ASN A 187 22.19 -10.00 4.67
N ILE A 188 21.68 -8.89 5.20
CA ILE A 188 22.32 -8.11 6.26
C ILE A 188 21.29 -7.90 7.37
N ALA A 189 21.68 -8.24 8.61
CA ALA A 189 20.93 -7.94 9.81
C ALA A 189 21.85 -7.34 10.88
N GLU A 190 21.38 -6.31 11.60
CA GLU A 190 22.04 -5.83 12.82
C GLU A 190 21.93 -6.89 13.91
N GLU A 191 20.71 -7.38 14.16
CA GLU A 191 20.43 -8.49 15.07
C GLU A 191 19.73 -9.62 14.31
N LEU A 192 20.35 -10.80 14.26
CA LEU A 192 19.73 -11.98 13.68
C LEU A 192 19.11 -12.86 14.77
N HIS A 193 17.82 -13.18 14.61
CA HIS A 193 17.04 -14.18 15.35
C HIS A 193 16.26 -15.06 14.35
N GLY A 194 16.98 -15.91 13.64
CA GLY A 194 16.41 -16.77 12.60
C GLY A 194 17.45 -17.25 11.60
N LEU A 195 17.00 -17.45 10.36
CA LEU A 195 17.79 -18.04 9.28
C LEU A 195 17.94 -17.07 8.11
N GLN A 196 19.17 -16.92 7.63
CA GLN A 196 19.49 -16.28 6.37
C GLN A 196 19.97 -17.34 5.39
N ILE A 197 19.51 -17.25 4.13
CA ILE A 197 19.94 -18.09 3.02
C ILE A 197 20.36 -17.18 1.87
N GLY A 198 21.61 -17.30 1.44
CA GLY A 198 22.14 -16.46 0.37
C GLY A 198 23.63 -16.61 0.12
N LEU A 199 24.15 -15.98 -0.94
CA LEU A 199 25.58 -16.03 -1.24
C LEU A 199 26.41 -15.34 -0.14
N ILE A 200 25.89 -14.25 0.43
CA ILE A 200 26.53 -13.48 1.49
C ILE A 200 25.51 -13.22 2.61
N ASN A 201 25.79 -13.69 3.82
CA ASN A 201 24.91 -13.54 4.98
C ASN A 201 25.68 -12.87 6.12
N ILE A 202 25.24 -11.68 6.53
CA ILE A 202 25.87 -10.83 7.54
C ILE A 202 24.93 -10.68 8.74
N ALA A 203 25.40 -11.09 9.92
CA ALA A 203 24.72 -10.93 11.20
C ALA A 203 25.67 -10.25 12.19
N ARG A 204 25.41 -8.97 12.51
CA ARG A 204 26.36 -8.11 13.24
C ARG A 204 26.39 -8.38 14.74
N ASN A 205 25.34 -8.94 15.31
CA ASN A 205 25.27 -9.37 16.70
C ASN A 205 26.13 -10.62 17.03
N LYS A 206 26.76 -11.28 16.04
CA LYS A 206 27.57 -12.48 16.25
C LYS A 206 29.05 -12.16 16.49
N GLU A 207 29.59 -12.59 17.63
CA GLU A 207 31.03 -12.53 17.90
C GLU A 207 31.85 -13.46 16.99
N ARG A 208 31.29 -14.63 16.64
CA ARG A 208 31.96 -15.65 15.80
C ARG A 208 31.17 -15.90 14.53
N PHE A 209 31.87 -15.83 13.39
CA PHE A 209 31.29 -15.99 12.05
C PHE A 209 30.14 -14.99 11.74
N PRO A 210 30.39 -13.67 11.85
CA PRO A 210 29.39 -12.66 11.50
C PRO A 210 29.06 -12.67 10.01
N VAL A 211 29.99 -13.14 9.16
CA VAL A 211 29.78 -13.30 7.72
C VAL A 211 29.93 -14.77 7.35
N LEU A 212 28.92 -15.35 6.70
CA LEU A 212 28.92 -16.73 6.23
C LEU A 212 28.37 -16.84 4.80
N PRO A 213 28.96 -17.70 3.95
CA PRO A 213 28.38 -18.05 2.67
C PRO A 213 27.22 -19.06 2.84
N LEU A 214 26.34 -19.11 1.85
CA LEU A 214 25.18 -20.03 1.73
C LEU A 214 24.09 -19.85 2.79
N PHE A 215 24.43 -19.85 4.08
CA PHE A 215 23.49 -19.63 5.17
C PHE A 215 24.13 -19.01 6.42
N ASN A 216 23.32 -18.35 7.24
CA ASN A 216 23.69 -17.92 8.58
C ASN A 216 22.50 -18.10 9.52
N TYR A 217 22.74 -18.57 10.74
CA TYR A 217 21.71 -18.83 11.74
C TYR A 217 22.13 -18.26 13.10
N HIS A 218 21.16 -17.70 13.81
CA HIS A 218 21.29 -17.28 15.19
C HIS A 218 19.92 -17.39 15.88
N PRO A 219 19.84 -18.02 17.06
CA PRO A 219 18.58 -18.18 17.79
C PRO A 219 18.06 -16.86 18.40
#